data_AF-X1D3Z0-F1
#
_entry.id   AF-X1D3Z0-F1
#
_cell.length_a   1.000
_cell.length_b   1.000
_cell.length_c   1.000
_cell.angle_alpha   90.00
_cell.angle_beta   90.00
_cell.angle_gamma   90.00
#
_symmetry.space_group_name_H-M   'P 1'
#
loop_
_entity.id
_entity.type
_entity.pdbx_description
1 polymer ?
#
loop_
_entity_poly.entity_id
_entity_poly.type
_entity_poly.pdbx_seq_one_letter_code
_entity_poly.pdbx_strand_id
1 'polypeptide(L)' 'KIVWKKDEFWGYEVPTKIPDLELSQFDLSKYYPEEQIQELSEDLKQERLDWLSKFHSLNQDIINAIMP' A
#
# COMPACT_ATOMS: atom_id res chain seq x y z
N LYS A 1 -18.86 -3.93 12.99
CA LYS A 1 -18.40 -4.75 11.84
C LYS A 1 -17.41 -3.92 11.03
N ILE A 2 -16.25 -4.47 10.68
CA ILE A 2 -15.25 -3.80 9.85
C ILE A 2 -15.70 -3.90 8.37
N VAL A 3 -15.52 -2.82 7.62
CA VAL A 3 -15.73 -2.80 6.16
C VAL A 3 -14.36 -2.70 5.50
N TRP A 4 -14.12 -3.55 4.53
CA TRP A 4 -12.88 -3.65 3.77
C TRP A 4 -13.12 -3.25 2.32
N LYS A 5 -12.11 -2.66 1.70
CA LYS A 5 -12.07 -2.34 0.28
C LYS A 5 -10.71 -2.74 -0.26
N LYS A 6 -10.65 -3.27 -1.49
CA LYS A 6 -9.39 -3.47 -2.18
C LYS A 6 -8.76 -2.14 -2.57
N ASP A 7 -7.51 -1.95 -2.21
CA ASP A 7 -6.68 -0.83 -2.68
C ASP A 7 -6.18 -1.14 -4.10
N GLU A 8 -6.43 -0.23 -5.03
CA GLU A 8 -6.08 -0.44 -6.44
C GLU A 8 -4.56 -0.31 -6.69
N PHE A 9 -3.85 0.46 -5.86
CA PHE A 9 -2.41 0.68 -6.03
C PHE A 9 -1.59 -0.45 -5.41
N TRP A 10 -1.91 -0.83 -4.18
CA TRP A 10 -1.19 -1.84 -3.42
C TRP A 10 -1.76 -3.25 -3.58
N GLY A 11 -2.99 -3.39 -4.05
CA GLY A 11 -3.62 -4.68 -4.34
C GLY A 11 -4.16 -5.44 -3.12
N TYR A 12 -3.96 -4.93 -1.89
CA TYR A 12 -4.47 -5.54 -0.65
C TYR A 12 -5.72 -4.82 -0.11
N GLU A 13 -6.39 -5.45 0.86
CA GLU A 13 -7.58 -4.87 1.49
C GLU A 13 -7.20 -3.84 2.55
N VAL A 14 -7.77 -2.64 2.42
CA VAL A 14 -7.71 -1.56 3.41
C VAL A 14 -9.07 -1.42 4.09
N PRO A 15 -9.10 -1.19 5.42
CA PRO A 15 -10.34 -0.94 6.12
C PRO A 15 -10.87 0.46 5.76
N THR A 16 -12.14 0.53 5.37
CA THR A 16 -12.84 1.82 5.12
C THR A 16 -13.75 2.20 6.28
N LYS A 17 -14.05 1.26 7.18
CA LYS A 17 -14.81 1.52 8.41
C LYS A 17 -14.41 0.55 9.50
N ILE A 18 -14.01 1.07 10.66
CA ILE A 18 -13.80 0.30 11.88
C ILE A 18 -14.66 0.93 12.98
N PRO A 19 -15.50 0.16 13.71
CA PRO A 19 -16.23 0.69 14.87
C PRO A 19 -15.24 1.28 15.88
N ASP A 20 -15.60 2.42 16.47
CA ASP A 20 -14.82 3.08 17.53
C ASP A 20 -13.43 3.60 17.11
N LEU A 21 -13.14 3.64 15.80
CA LEU A 21 -11.91 4.23 15.25
C LEU A 21 -12.22 5.24 14.15
N GLU A 22 -11.70 6.46 14.32
CA GLU A 22 -11.72 7.51 13.30
C GLU A 22 -10.63 7.24 12.25
N LEU A 23 -11.00 6.58 11.15
CA LEU A 23 -10.07 6.29 10.06
C LEU A 23 -9.63 7.53 9.29
N SER A 24 -10.38 8.63 9.41
CA SER A 24 -10.08 9.85 8.68
C SER A 24 -8.71 10.45 9.07
N GLN A 25 -8.16 10.11 10.24
CA GLN A 25 -6.83 10.55 10.65
C GLN A 25 -5.69 9.89 9.83
N PHE A 26 -5.98 8.78 9.16
CA PHE A 26 -5.02 8.06 8.31
C PHE A 26 -5.16 8.42 6.83
N ASP A 27 -6.06 9.35 6.50
CA ASP A 27 -6.26 9.82 5.13
C ASP A 27 -5.09 10.72 4.72
N LEU A 28 -4.22 10.20 3.86
CA LEU A 28 -3.04 10.91 3.35
C LEU A 28 -3.41 12.19 2.60
N SER A 29 -4.61 12.27 2.01
CA SER A 29 -5.07 13.46 1.28
C SER A 29 -5.22 14.69 2.18
N LYS A 30 -5.26 14.50 3.50
CA LYS A 30 -5.24 15.60 4.48
C LYS A 30 -3.86 16.23 4.66
N TYR A 31 -2.80 15.51 4.31
CA TYR A 31 -1.42 15.89 4.57
C TYR A 31 -0.64 16.19 3.30
N TYR A 32 -1.00 15.54 2.20
CA TYR A 32 -0.28 15.61 0.94
C TYR A 32 -1.27 15.80 -0.22
N PRO A 33 -0.89 16.57 -1.25
CA PRO A 33 -1.62 16.58 -2.52
C PRO A 33 -1.54 15.21 -3.19
N GLU A 34 -2.53 14.90 -4.04
CA GLU A 34 -2.66 13.60 -4.71
C GLU A 34 -1.40 13.21 -5.51
N GLU A 35 -0.81 14.15 -6.23
CA GLU A 35 0.43 13.95 -7.00
C GLU A 35 1.59 13.49 -6.10
N GLN A 36 1.72 14.08 -4.91
CA GLN A 36 2.77 13.72 -3.96
C GLN A 36 2.50 12.37 -3.30
N ILE A 37 1.23 12.03 -3.05
CA ILE A 37 0.87 10.70 -2.54
C ILE A 37 1.26 9.63 -3.56
N GLN A 38 1.00 9.88 -4.84
CA GLN A 38 1.37 8.98 -5.92
C GLN A 38 2.90 8.81 -6.00
N GLU A 39 3.65 9.90 -6.04
CA GLU A 39 5.12 9.88 -6.09
C GLU A 39 5.71 9.08 -4.90
N LEU A 40 5.29 9.39 -3.67
CA LEU A 40 5.72 8.67 -2.47
C LEU A 40 5.38 7.18 -2.53
N SER A 41 4.20 6.84 -3.05
CA SER A 41 3.76 5.44 -3.12
C SER A 41 4.56 4.66 -4.17
N GLU A 42 4.88 5.29 -5.30
CA GLU A 42 5.73 4.72 -6.36
C GLU A 42 7.16 4.49 -5.86
N ASP A 43 7.75 5.49 -5.19
CA ASP A 43 9.09 5.38 -4.59
C ASP A 43 9.16 4.23 -3.58
N LEU A 44 8.20 4.15 -2.65
CA LEU A 44 8.12 3.07 -1.67
C LEU A 44 7.98 1.69 -2.33
N LYS A 45 7.25 1.61 -3.44
CA LYS A 45 7.08 0.37 -4.19
C LYS A 45 8.39 -0.06 -4.85
N GLN A 46 9.12 0.89 -5.45
CA GLN A 46 10.42 0.64 -6.06
C GLN A 46 11.45 0.21 -5.00
N GLU A 47 11.56 0.94 -3.89
CA GLU A 47 12.46 0.60 -2.78
C GLU A 47 12.17 -0.80 -2.23
N ARG A 48 10.89 -1.17 -2.14
CA ARG A 48 10.48 -2.51 -1.70
C ARG A 48 10.99 -3.58 -2.68
N LEU A 49 10.85 -3.38 -3.98
CA LEU A 49 11.35 -4.33 -4.99
C LEU A 49 12.88 -4.44 -4.94
N ASP A 50 13.57 -3.30 -4.85
CA ASP A 50 15.03 -3.26 -4.74
C ASP A 50 15.53 -3.97 -3.49
N TRP A 51 14.82 -3.81 -2.37
CA TRP A 51 15.14 -4.52 -1.13
C TRP A 51 14.92 -6.03 -1.27
N LEU A 52 13.80 -6.45 -1.89
CA LEU A 52 13.48 -7.85 -2.10
C LEU A 52 14.47 -8.53 -3.07
N SER A 53 15.05 -7.79 -4.01
CA SER A 53 16.07 -8.31 -4.95
C SER A 53 17.29 -8.92 -4.24
N LYS A 54 17.57 -8.51 -3.00
CA LYS A 54 18.69 -9.03 -2.18
C LYS A 54 18.48 -10.48 -1.74
N PHE A 55 17.25 -10.99 -1.81
CA PHE A 55 16.88 -12.34 -1.37
C PHE A 55 16.75 -13.29 -2.56
N HIS A 56 17.86 -13.91 -2.95
CA HIS A 56 17.97 -14.79 -4.12
C HIS A 56 17.08 -16.05 -4.06
N SER A 57 16.68 -16.49 -2.86
CA SER A 57 15.82 -17.66 -2.63
C SER A 57 14.38 -17.29 -2.26
N LEU A 58 14.00 -16.01 -2.43
CA LEU A 58 12.64 -15.55 -2.16
C LEU A 58 11.66 -16.22 -3.11
N ASN A 59 10.51 -16.65 -2.59
CA ASN A 59 9.43 -17.16 -3.42
C ASN A 59 8.97 -16.06 -4.40
N GLN A 60 8.96 -16.37 -5.69
CA GLN A 60 8.51 -15.48 -6.76
C GLN A 60 7.06 -15.00 -6.57
N ASP A 61 6.20 -15.78 -5.91
CA ASP A 61 4.83 -15.37 -5.59
C ASP A 61 4.80 -14.08 -4.75
N ILE A 62 5.83 -13.84 -3.92
CA ILE A 62 5.95 -12.63 -3.09
C ILE A 62 6.26 -11.40 -3.96
N ILE A 63 7.08 -11.58 -4.99
CA ILE A 63 7.42 -10.51 -5.95
C ILE A 63 6.21 -10.23 -6.85
N ASN A 64 5.55 -11.29 -7.33
CA ASN A 64 4.36 -11.20 -8.17
C ASN A 64 3.18 -10.52 -7.46
N ALA A 65 3.05 -10.67 -6.14
CA ALA A 65 2.02 -9.98 -5.37
C ALA A 65 2.21 -8.46 -5.29
N ILE A 66 3.40 -7.94 -5.65
CA ILE A 66 3.73 -6.51 -5.65
C ILE A 66 3.70 -5.95 -7.08
N MET A 67 4.03 -6.78 -8.08
CA MET A 67 3.95 -6.39 -9.49
C MET A 67 2.49 -6.32 -9.97
N PRO A 68 2.16 -5.39 -10.88
CA PRO A 68 0.81 -5.26 -11.45
C PRO A 68 0.38 -6.48 -12.28
#